data_AF-A0A5B7YIV5-F1
#
_entry.id   AF-A0A5B7YIV5-F1
#
_cell.length_a   1.000
_cell.length_b   1.000
_cell.length_c   1.000
_cell.angle_alpha   90.00
_cell.angle_beta   90.00
_cell.angle_gamma   90.00
#
_symmetry.space_group_name_H-M   'P 1'
#
loop_
_entity.id
_entity.type
_entity.pdbx_description
1 polymer ?
#
loop_
_entity_poly.entity_id
_entity_poly.type
_entity_poly.pdbx_seq_one_letter_code
_entity_poly.pdbx_strand_id
1 'polypeptide(L)'
;MQNIRFVLTLFLAVTALGCAPENSISTISMSPPFGSEGPWQLITYDEKRLEREVVKFENGETFAIAKAVYMNRYGKIVFKDGSPILTIDGDELYWNDQGLFLTSAGHITKKSRYFSIDGKPVSDSIPLMFRDTLLQAKADLASQKTGAIK
;
A
#
# COMPACT_ATOMS: atom_id res chain seq x y z
N MET A 1 44.18 -27.18 62.06
CA MET A 1 42.85 -26.55 62.05
C MET A 1 42.74 -25.71 60.78
N GLN A 2 41.61 -25.88 60.07
CA GLN A 2 41.13 -25.32 58.80
C GLN A 2 41.90 -24.16 58.11
N ASN A 3 42.33 -24.39 56.87
CA ASN A 3 42.64 -23.33 55.89
C ASN A 3 41.37 -23.02 55.08
N ILE A 4 40.86 -21.79 55.16
CA ILE A 4 39.67 -21.34 54.41
C ILE A 4 40.08 -20.97 52.98
N ARG A 5 39.53 -21.71 52.01
CA ARG A 5 39.65 -21.45 50.57
C ARG A 5 38.68 -20.35 50.16
N PHE A 6 39.18 -19.22 49.66
CA PHE A 6 38.37 -18.25 48.92
C PHE A 6 38.27 -18.72 47.46
N VAL A 7 37.09 -19.20 47.07
CA VAL A 7 36.74 -19.44 45.66
C VAL A 7 36.07 -18.18 45.14
N LEU A 8 36.79 -17.42 44.31
CA LEU A 8 36.28 -16.24 43.61
C LEU A 8 35.59 -16.71 42.32
N THR A 9 34.26 -16.89 42.37
CA THR A 9 33.46 -17.23 41.19
C THR A 9 33.17 -15.96 40.39
N LEU A 10 33.92 -15.76 39.31
CA LEU A 10 33.73 -14.69 38.33
C LEU A 10 32.48 -15.00 37.48
N PHE A 11 31.40 -14.25 37.68
CA PHE A 11 30.21 -14.31 36.83
C PHE A 11 30.51 -13.69 35.46
N LEU A 12 30.58 -14.54 34.44
CA LEU A 12 30.68 -14.13 33.04
C LEU A 12 29.30 -13.62 32.59
N ALA A 13 29.17 -12.31 32.36
CA ALA A 13 27.95 -11.70 31.84
C ALA A 13 27.78 -12.08 30.36
N VAL A 14 26.80 -12.93 30.06
CA VAL A 14 26.36 -13.25 28.70
C VAL A 14 25.56 -12.06 28.17
N THR A 15 26.14 -11.27 27.28
CA THR A 15 25.39 -10.27 26.51
C THR A 15 24.66 -10.99 25.38
N ALA A 16 23.36 -11.23 25.59
CA ALA A 16 22.47 -11.61 24.51
C ALA A 16 22.42 -10.46 23.49
N LEU A 17 23.08 -10.63 22.35
CA LEU A 17 22.83 -9.87 21.14
C LEU A 17 21.38 -10.16 20.71
N GLY A 18 20.45 -9.35 21.20
CA GLY A 18 19.10 -9.30 20.66
C GLY A 18 19.18 -8.78 19.24
N CYS A 19 19.22 -9.68 18.25
CA CYS A 19 18.87 -9.31 16.89
C CYS A 19 17.41 -8.86 16.92
N ALA A 20 17.18 -7.55 16.79
CA ALA A 20 15.87 -7.05 16.40
C ALA A 20 15.53 -7.69 15.04
N PRO A 21 14.30 -8.20 14.84
CA PRO A 21 13.91 -8.67 13.52
C PRO A 21 13.94 -7.47 12.56
N GLU A 22 14.87 -7.50 11.62
CA GLU A 22 14.90 -6.58 10.49
C GLU A 22 13.70 -6.97 9.60
N ASN A 23 12.59 -6.24 9.73
CA ASN A 23 11.45 -6.37 8.83
C ASN A 23 11.90 -5.90 7.44
N SER A 24 12.49 -6.80 6.67
CA SER A 24 12.95 -6.54 5.33
C SER A 24 11.75 -6.41 4.39
N ILE A 25 11.65 -5.27 3.72
CA ILE A 25 10.73 -5.07 2.61
C ILE A 25 11.34 -5.82 1.42
N SER A 26 10.74 -6.94 1.02
CA SER A 26 11.28 -7.78 -0.04
C SER A 26 11.03 -7.24 -1.45
N THR A 27 10.04 -6.36 -1.61
CA THR A 27 9.56 -5.90 -2.92
C THR A 27 9.05 -4.45 -2.89
N ILE A 28 9.43 -3.64 -3.89
CA ILE A 28 8.97 -2.25 -4.06
C ILE A 28 7.53 -2.19 -4.61
N SER A 29 7.08 -3.24 -5.30
CA SER A 29 5.81 -3.23 -6.02
C SER A 29 5.21 -4.62 -6.19
N MET A 30 3.87 -4.72 -6.17
CA MET A 30 3.18 -5.94 -6.57
C MET A 30 2.89 -5.95 -8.08
N SER A 31 2.75 -7.14 -8.65
CA SER A 31 2.17 -7.31 -9.98
C SER A 31 0.64 -7.28 -9.88
N PRO A 32 -0.06 -6.51 -10.72
CA PRO A 32 -1.52 -6.50 -10.74
C PRO A 32 -2.10 -7.88 -11.15
N PRO A 33 -3.31 -8.23 -10.66
CA PRO A 33 -3.87 -9.57 -10.80
C PRO A 33 -4.43 -9.91 -12.18
N PHE A 34 -4.61 -8.95 -13.09
CA PHE A 34 -5.23 -9.17 -14.40
C PHE A 34 -4.21 -9.02 -15.51
N GLY A 35 -4.17 -9.96 -16.46
CA GLY A 35 -3.29 -9.91 -17.63
C GLY A 35 -3.70 -8.87 -18.70
N SER A 36 -4.59 -7.92 -18.40
CA SER A 36 -4.96 -6.81 -19.29
C SER A 36 -3.95 -5.66 -19.20
N GLU A 37 -3.97 -4.71 -20.13
CA GLU A 37 -2.94 -3.65 -20.17
C GLU A 37 -3.04 -2.61 -19.03
N GLY A 38 -4.07 -2.68 -18.17
CA GLY A 38 -4.32 -1.72 -17.09
C GLY A 38 -4.66 -0.31 -17.62
N PRO A 39 -4.59 0.73 -16.76
CA PRO A 39 -4.34 0.67 -15.32
C PRO A 39 -5.60 0.26 -14.53
N TRP A 40 -5.43 -0.40 -13.39
CA TRP A 40 -6.52 -0.93 -12.56
C TRP A 40 -6.89 0.02 -11.43
N GLN A 41 -8.18 0.29 -11.29
CA GLN A 41 -8.67 1.22 -10.29
C GLN A 41 -8.50 0.65 -8.88
N LEU A 42 -7.93 1.45 -7.98
CA LEU A 42 -7.83 1.13 -6.57
C LEU A 42 -9.09 1.59 -5.85
N ILE A 43 -9.65 0.67 -5.07
CA ILE A 43 -10.82 0.90 -4.21
C ILE A 43 -10.54 0.30 -2.83
N THR A 44 -11.36 0.67 -1.86
CA THR A 44 -11.47 -0.03 -0.58
C THR A 44 -12.40 -1.23 -0.69
N TYR A 45 -12.39 -2.07 0.35
CA TYR A 45 -13.30 -3.22 0.46
C TYR A 45 -14.77 -2.81 0.64
N ASP A 46 -15.06 -1.62 1.17
CA ASP A 46 -16.40 -1.01 1.18
C ASP A 46 -16.74 -0.30 -0.14
N GLU A 47 -16.01 -0.64 -1.22
CA GLU A 47 -16.26 -0.21 -2.60
C GLU A 47 -16.06 1.29 -2.85
N LYS A 48 -15.42 1.98 -1.91
CA LYS A 48 -15.12 3.39 -2.06
C LYS A 48 -13.88 3.60 -2.91
N ARG A 49 -13.94 4.62 -3.75
CA ARG A 49 -12.85 4.98 -4.64
C ARG A 49 -11.73 5.63 -3.85
N LEU A 50 -10.50 5.20 -4.10
CA LEU A 50 -9.32 5.93 -3.67
C LEU A 50 -9.10 7.14 -4.59
N GLU A 51 -8.88 8.31 -3.99
CA GLU A 51 -8.82 9.58 -4.71
C GLU A 51 -7.52 10.33 -4.41
N ARG A 52 -7.07 11.14 -5.38
CA ARG A 52 -6.03 12.14 -5.22
C ARG A 52 -6.62 13.48 -5.60
N GLU A 53 -6.57 14.44 -4.69
CA GLU A 53 -6.91 15.83 -5.01
C GLU A 53 -5.84 16.43 -5.92
N VAL A 54 -6.30 17.04 -7.01
CA VAL A 54 -5.47 17.75 -7.97
C VAL A 54 -5.98 19.17 -8.07
N VAL A 55 -5.07 20.11 -7.90
CA VAL A 55 -5.34 21.53 -8.07
C VAL A 55 -5.25 21.86 -9.55
N LYS A 56 -6.30 22.49 -10.09
CA LYS A 56 -6.34 23.04 -11.44
C LYS A 56 -6.49 24.55 -11.39
N PHE A 57 -5.96 25.21 -12.39
CA PHE A 57 -6.09 26.64 -12.62
C PHE A 57 -6.81 26.86 -13.95
N GLU A 58 -7.95 27.55 -13.93
CA GLU A 58 -8.76 27.84 -15.11
C GLU A 58 -9.43 29.20 -14.93
N ASN A 59 -9.41 30.03 -15.98
CA ASN A 59 -10.03 31.37 -15.98
C ASN A 59 -9.62 32.30 -14.83
N GLY A 60 -8.39 32.18 -14.32
CA GLY A 60 -7.91 32.99 -13.20
C GLY A 60 -8.25 32.44 -11.82
N GLU A 61 -8.97 31.32 -11.74
CA GLU A 61 -9.40 30.69 -10.50
C GLU A 61 -8.73 29.32 -10.29
N THR A 62 -8.59 28.95 -9.02
CA THR A 62 -8.01 27.66 -8.61
C THR A 62 -9.10 26.78 -8.02
N PHE A 63 -9.18 25.53 -8.48
CA PHE A 63 -10.15 24.54 -8.01
C PHE A 63 -9.48 23.19 -7.76
N ALA A 64 -9.91 22.52 -6.70
CA ALA A 64 -9.48 21.17 -6.39
C ALA A 64 -10.46 20.16 -7.00
N ILE A 65 -9.92 19.13 -7.66
CA ILE A 65 -10.70 18.01 -8.20
C ILE A 65 -10.16 16.71 -7.64
N ALA A 66 -11.05 15.89 -7.10
CA ALA A 66 -10.74 14.52 -6.72
C ALA A 66 -10.69 13.60 -7.96
N LYS A 67 -9.48 13.17 -8.34
CA LYS A 67 -9.26 12.19 -9.40
C LYS A 67 -9.11 10.79 -8.81
N ALA A 68 -9.70 9.81 -9.48
CA ALA A 68 -9.55 8.39 -9.16
C ALA A 68 -8.09 7.93 -9.28
N VAL A 69 -7.67 7.05 -8.37
CA VAL A 69 -6.33 6.47 -8.32
C VAL A 69 -6.33 5.05 -8.90
N TYR A 70 -5.29 4.74 -9.66
CA TYR A 70 -5.09 3.46 -10.32
C TYR A 70 -3.67 2.96 -10.10
N MET A 71 -3.45 1.70 -10.44
CA MET A 71 -2.12 1.09 -10.53
C MET A 71 -1.90 0.60 -11.96
N ASN A 72 -0.74 0.86 -12.55
CA ASN A 72 -0.41 0.34 -13.88
C ASN A 72 0.26 -1.05 -13.81
N ARG A 73 0.59 -1.63 -14.97
CA ARG A 73 1.19 -2.98 -15.09
C ARG A 73 2.56 -3.15 -14.43
N TYR A 74 3.23 -2.05 -14.12
CA TYR A 74 4.51 -2.02 -13.42
C TYR A 74 4.34 -1.77 -11.92
N GLY A 75 3.08 -1.73 -11.45
CA GLY A 75 2.68 -1.46 -10.07
C GLY A 75 2.92 -0.02 -9.59
N LYS A 76 3.16 0.89 -10.54
CA LYS A 76 3.21 2.33 -10.30
C LYS A 76 1.80 2.88 -10.11
N ILE A 77 1.65 3.79 -9.17
CA ILE A 77 0.42 4.51 -8.89
C ILE A 77 0.26 5.66 -9.88
N VAL A 78 -0.87 5.63 -10.59
CA VAL A 78 -1.15 6.52 -11.74
C VAL A 78 -2.58 7.03 -11.70
N PHE A 79 -2.86 8.06 -12.48
CA PHE A 79 -4.22 8.41 -12.87
C PHE A 79 -4.73 7.50 -14.00
N LYS A 80 -6.02 7.61 -14.33
CA LYS A 80 -6.67 6.81 -15.38
C LYS A 80 -5.98 6.89 -16.74
N ASP A 81 -5.43 8.06 -17.06
CA ASP A 81 -4.70 8.34 -18.31
C ASP A 81 -3.26 7.76 -18.31
N GLY A 82 -2.84 7.10 -17.24
CA GLY A 82 -1.50 6.53 -17.08
C GLY A 82 -0.45 7.51 -16.55
N SER A 83 -0.79 8.79 -16.38
CA SER A 83 0.15 9.77 -15.81
C SER A 83 0.48 9.43 -14.35
N PRO A 84 1.75 9.53 -13.92
CA PRO A 84 2.16 9.14 -12.58
C PRO A 84 1.63 10.11 -11.52
N ILE A 85 1.27 9.57 -10.35
CA ILE A 85 1.04 10.37 -9.15
C ILE A 85 2.39 10.51 -8.45
N LEU A 86 2.90 11.75 -8.39
CA LEU A 86 4.22 12.04 -7.85
C LEU A 86 4.15 12.58 -6.41
N THR A 87 5.25 12.39 -5.68
CA THR A 87 5.50 13.12 -4.43
C THR A 87 5.78 14.60 -4.70
N ILE A 88 5.87 15.39 -3.64
CA ILE A 88 6.27 16.80 -3.76
C ILE A 88 7.69 16.96 -4.30
N ASP A 89 8.54 15.95 -4.06
CA ASP A 89 9.93 15.89 -4.52
C ASP A 89 10.06 15.30 -5.94
N GLY A 90 8.94 14.92 -6.56
CA GLY A 90 8.90 14.35 -7.91
C GLY A 90 9.10 12.83 -7.98
N ASP A 91 9.18 12.15 -6.84
CA ASP A 91 9.28 10.68 -6.81
C ASP A 91 7.99 10.02 -7.27
N GLU A 92 8.11 8.88 -7.93
CA GLU A 92 6.98 8.05 -8.29
C GLU A 92 6.49 7.24 -7.09
N LEU A 93 5.21 6.89 -7.07
CA LEU A 93 4.62 6.07 -6.02
C LEU A 93 4.36 4.65 -6.51
N TYR A 94 4.60 3.68 -5.64
CA TYR A 94 4.37 2.25 -5.85
C TYR A 94 3.55 1.68 -4.71
N TRP A 95 2.81 0.60 -5.00
CA TRP A 95 2.09 -0.18 -4.00
C TRP A 95 2.57 -1.63 -4.03
N ASN A 96 3.03 -2.15 -2.89
CA ASN A 96 3.61 -3.49 -2.81
C ASN A 96 2.64 -4.53 -2.23
N ASP A 97 3.05 -5.79 -2.34
CA ASP A 97 2.32 -6.98 -1.89
C ASP A 97 2.04 -7.01 -0.38
N GLN A 98 2.84 -6.30 0.41
CA GLN A 98 2.64 -6.10 1.85
C GLN A 98 1.60 -5.00 2.17
N GLY A 99 1.02 -4.36 1.15
CA GLY A 99 0.04 -3.30 1.32
C GLY A 99 0.67 -1.92 1.61
N LEU A 100 2.00 -1.80 1.51
CA LEU A 100 2.74 -0.58 1.78
C LEU A 100 2.83 0.29 0.52
N PHE A 101 2.80 1.61 0.72
CA PHE A 101 3.13 2.57 -0.34
C PHE A 101 4.58 2.97 -0.22
N LEU A 102 5.28 2.99 -1.36
CA LEU A 102 6.70 3.31 -1.42
C LEU A 102 6.96 4.36 -2.50
N THR A 103 8.01 5.16 -2.30
CA THR A 103 8.52 6.04 -3.35
C THR A 103 9.48 5.27 -4.28
N SER A 104 9.78 5.82 -5.45
CA SER A 104 10.84 5.32 -6.35
C SER A 104 12.21 5.21 -5.67
N ALA A 105 12.46 6.02 -4.64
CA ALA A 105 13.67 5.96 -3.82
C ALA A 105 13.66 4.82 -2.77
N GLY A 106 12.57 4.04 -2.67
CA GLY A 106 12.44 2.93 -1.74
C GLY A 106 11.95 3.33 -0.34
N HIS A 107 11.52 4.57 -0.13
CA HIS A 107 11.02 5.01 1.17
C HIS A 107 9.55 4.64 1.36
N ILE A 108 9.21 4.01 2.49
CA ILE A 108 7.82 3.84 2.89
C ILE A 108 7.18 5.21 3.10
N THR A 109 5.98 5.39 2.57
CA THR A 109 5.19 6.59 2.76
C THR A 109 3.75 6.26 3.13
N LYS A 110 3.06 7.25 3.71
CA LYS A 110 1.70 7.07 4.23
C LYS A 110 0.66 7.38 3.16
N LYS A 111 -0.41 6.58 3.10
CA LYS A 111 -1.56 6.82 2.21
C LYS A 111 -2.17 8.21 2.45
N SER A 112 -2.30 8.62 3.71
CA SER A 112 -2.92 9.89 4.10
C SER A 112 -2.24 11.14 3.54
N ARG A 113 -0.99 11.04 3.08
CA ARG A 113 -0.28 12.16 2.43
C ARG A 113 -0.72 12.38 0.98
N TYR A 114 -1.20 11.33 0.32
CA TYR A 114 -1.52 11.37 -1.10
C TYR A 114 -2.99 11.19 -1.37
N PHE A 115 -3.67 10.35 -0.58
CA PHE A 115 -4.98 9.85 -0.95
C PHE A 115 -6.08 10.20 0.03
N SER A 116 -7.27 10.38 -0.53
CA SER A 116 -8.51 10.61 0.18
C SER A 116 -9.62 9.64 -0.27
N ILE A 117 -10.64 9.56 0.57
CA ILE A 117 -11.94 8.95 0.27
C ILE A 117 -12.98 9.97 0.72
N ASP A 118 -13.89 10.36 -0.18
CA ASP A 118 -14.94 11.34 0.10
C ASP A 118 -14.36 12.65 0.71
N GLY A 119 -13.22 13.10 0.18
CA GLY A 119 -12.50 14.29 0.65
C GLY A 119 -11.76 14.15 1.99
N LYS A 120 -11.75 12.97 2.61
CA LYS A 120 -11.04 12.73 3.89
C LYS A 120 -9.76 11.92 3.67
N PRO A 121 -8.63 12.28 4.31
CA PRO A 121 -7.39 11.51 4.19
C PRO A 121 -7.58 10.04 4.57
N VAL A 122 -7.01 9.14 3.76
CA VAL A 122 -7.11 7.69 3.99
C VAL A 122 -6.11 7.24 5.04
N SER A 123 -6.60 6.51 6.05
CA SER A 123 -5.74 5.85 7.05
C SER A 123 -4.91 4.73 6.45
N ASP A 124 -3.69 4.52 6.97
CA ASP A 124 -2.82 3.41 6.58
C ASP A 124 -3.43 2.03 6.90
N SER A 125 -4.33 1.95 7.88
CA SER A 125 -5.04 0.72 8.24
C SER A 125 -6.15 0.28 7.28
N ILE A 126 -6.60 1.15 6.36
CA ILE A 126 -7.68 0.82 5.41
C ILE A 126 -7.11 -0.05 4.27
N PRO A 127 -7.51 -1.32 4.14
CA PRO A 127 -7.01 -2.17 3.07
C PRO A 127 -7.59 -1.73 1.72
N LEU A 128 -6.79 -1.92 0.67
CA LEU A 128 -7.16 -1.62 -0.71
C LEU A 128 -7.28 -2.90 -1.53
N MET A 129 -8.03 -2.83 -2.62
CA MET A 129 -8.16 -3.88 -3.61
C MET A 129 -8.33 -3.29 -5.02
N PHE A 130 -8.19 -4.13 -6.04
CA PHE A 130 -8.53 -3.76 -7.40
C PHE A 130 -10.04 -3.87 -7.63
N ARG A 131 -10.63 -2.86 -8.26
CA ARG A 131 -12.07 -2.86 -8.58
C ARG A 131 -12.49 -4.06 -9.42
N ASP A 132 -11.63 -4.49 -10.34
CA ASP A 132 -11.93 -5.61 -11.22
C ASP A 132 -11.97 -6.95 -10.44
N THR A 133 -11.22 -7.08 -9.34
CA THR A 133 -11.30 -8.25 -8.45
C THR A 133 -12.66 -8.35 -7.79
N LEU A 134 -13.21 -7.21 -7.38
CA LEU A 134 -14.57 -7.15 -6.83
C LEU A 134 -15.61 -7.53 -7.89
N LEU A 135 -15.48 -7.01 -9.11
CA LEU A 135 -16.42 -7.28 -10.20
C LEU A 135 -16.41 -8.76 -10.60
N GLN A 136 -15.24 -9.37 -10.70
CA GLN A 136 -15.11 -10.80 -11.00
C GLN A 136 -15.75 -11.65 -9.89
N ALA A 137 -15.44 -11.37 -8.62
CA ALA A 137 -16.03 -12.09 -7.49
C ALA A 137 -17.57 -11.98 -7.47
N LYS A 138 -18.12 -10.80 -7.76
CA LYS A 138 -19.58 -10.59 -7.87
C LYS A 138 -20.19 -11.38 -9.03
N ALA A 139 -19.53 -11.41 -10.18
CA ALA A 139 -19.99 -12.19 -11.34
C ALA A 139 -20.00 -13.69 -11.05
N ASP A 140 -18.94 -14.20 -10.42
CA ASP A 140 -18.83 -15.61 -10.03
C ASP A 140 -19.95 -16.00 -9.05
N LEU A 141 -20.19 -15.18 -8.01
CA LEU A 141 -21.29 -15.38 -7.06
C LEU A 141 -22.68 -15.38 -7.75
N ALA A 142 -22.89 -14.50 -8.72
CA ALA A 142 -24.15 -14.44 -9.47
C ALA A 142 -24.37 -15.69 -10.34
N SER A 143 -23.31 -16.20 -10.98
CA SER A 143 -23.37 -17.42 -11.79
C SER A 143 -23.68 -18.67 -10.93
N GLN A 144 -23.07 -18.78 -9.74
CA GLN A 144 -23.34 -19.86 -8.79
C GLN A 144 -24.79 -19.86 -8.32
N LYS A 145 -25.35 -18.68 -7.99
CA LYS A 145 -26.75 -18.54 -7.58
C LYS A 145 -27.73 -18.95 -8.67
N THR A 146 -27.39 -18.70 -9.94
CA THR A 146 -28.24 -19.04 -11.09
C THR A 146 -28.17 -20.53 -11.44
N GLY A 147 -27.00 -21.17 -11.27
CA GLY A 147 -26.83 -22.61 -11.48
C GLY A 147 -27.48 -23.50 -10.41
N ALA A 148 -27.71 -22.98 -9.21
CA ALA A 148 -28.33 -23.70 -8.09
C ALA A 148 -29.87 -23.78 -8.16
N ILE A 149 -30.52 -23.10 -9.11
CA ILE A 149 -32.00 -23.09 -9.28
C ILE A 149 -32.42 -24.05 -10.42
N LYS A 150 -31.59 -25.04 -10.78
CA LYS A 150 -31.88 -26.00 -11.85
C LYS A 150 -31.93 -27.43 -11.35
#